data_AF-A0AA87AJS3-F1
#
_entry.id   AF-A0AA87AJS3-F1
#
_cell.length_a   1.000
_cell.length_b   1.000
_cell.length_c   1.000
_cell.angle_alpha   90.00
_cell.angle_beta   90.00
_cell.angle_gamma   90.00
#
_symmetry.space_group_name_H-M   'P 1'
#
loop_
_entity.id
_entity.type
_entity.pdbx_description
1 polymer ?
#
loop_
_entity_poly.entity_id
_entity_poly.type
_entity_poly.pdbx_seq_one_letter_code
_entity_poly.pdbx_strand_id
1 'polypeptide(L)'
;MESNENVNNKKKLSRARDILISVANNPRNKKFKKLASSEIFRAKQLRNDNNNHTKHFKRYKKGSIIFVDFGTGIGNEFSHPHFCVVMDNKDNPKKGTLTVIPFTSKEKKDFINLDKNMIYKFFDQTVKDIQERNRLLTAILDFQANPLTKKPGVYYPKNMDVQLLINDLAKRHNKTGNLRINEAKLLIKKDEDYSKEIAEFYLKYNKNTYANVQAITTISKFRIFKPINPLDPIGKITLSDRILKILETELIKNLTTYKIDKP
;
A
#
# COMPACT_ATOMS: atom_id res chain seq x y z
N MET A 1 -12.70 -36.76 27.98
CA MET A 1 -11.86 -36.62 26.76
C MET A 1 -11.43 -35.18 26.52
N GLU A 2 -12.34 -34.19 26.59
CA GLU A 2 -12.03 -32.75 26.42
C GLU A 2 -10.98 -32.20 27.41
N SER A 3 -10.98 -32.68 28.66
CA SER A 3 -9.99 -32.26 29.68
C SER A 3 -8.55 -32.64 29.29
N ASN A 4 -8.34 -33.85 28.75
CA ASN A 4 -7.02 -34.31 28.31
C ASN A 4 -6.54 -33.57 27.06
N GLU A 5 -7.45 -33.24 26.14
CA GLU A 5 -7.12 -32.49 24.93
C GLU A 5 -6.73 -31.03 25.25
N ASN A 6 -7.47 -30.38 26.14
CA ASN A 6 -7.14 -29.03 26.60
C ASN A 6 -5.78 -28.96 27.31
N VAL A 7 -5.47 -29.96 28.15
CA VAL A 7 -4.15 -30.08 28.79
C VAL A 7 -3.04 -30.28 27.74
N ASN A 8 -3.28 -31.11 26.72
CA ASN A 8 -2.33 -31.33 25.62
C ASN A 8 -2.09 -30.05 24.79
N ASN A 9 -3.14 -29.30 24.47
CA ASN A 9 -3.05 -28.03 23.74
C ASN A 9 -2.27 -26.98 24.53
N LYS A 10 -2.55 -26.83 25.83
CA LYS A 10 -1.80 -25.93 26.72
C LYS A 10 -0.30 -26.27 26.73
N LYS A 11 0.05 -27.56 26.83
CA LYS A 11 1.45 -28.02 26.81
C LYS A 11 2.15 -27.67 25.50
N LYS A 12 1.53 -27.96 24.36
CA LYS A 12 2.09 -27.66 23.02
C LYS A 12 2.27 -26.15 22.79
N LEU A 13 1.27 -25.35 23.14
CA LEU A 13 1.32 -23.90 22.97
C LEU A 13 2.32 -23.23 23.93
N SER A 14 2.46 -23.75 25.16
CA SER A 14 3.49 -23.26 26.09
C SER A 14 4.89 -23.54 25.55
N ARG A 15 5.13 -24.75 25.02
CA ARG A 15 6.42 -25.08 24.39
C ARG A 15 6.71 -24.19 23.17
N ALA A 16 5.71 -23.94 22.33
CA ALA A 16 5.87 -23.02 21.20
C ALA A 16 6.21 -21.60 21.67
N ARG A 17 5.52 -21.09 22.69
CA ARG A 17 5.81 -19.78 23.30
C ARG A 17 7.26 -19.69 23.77
N ASP A 18 7.74 -20.69 24.50
CA ASP A 18 9.09 -20.66 25.08
C ASP A 18 10.17 -20.68 23.99
N ILE A 19 9.95 -21.44 22.91
CA ILE A 19 10.81 -21.42 21.72
C ILE A 19 10.83 -20.02 21.09
N LEU A 20 9.66 -19.41 20.88
CA LEU A 20 9.54 -18.09 20.27
C LEU A 20 10.19 -17.00 21.14
N ILE A 21 10.06 -17.06 22.46
CA ILE A 21 10.72 -16.14 23.40
C ILE A 21 12.25 -16.27 23.27
N SER A 22 12.78 -17.49 23.26
CA SER A 22 14.22 -17.73 23.10
C SER A 22 14.76 -17.11 21.80
N VAL A 23 14.05 -17.30 20.68
CA VAL A 23 14.44 -16.72 19.38
C VAL A 23 14.31 -15.19 19.39
N ALA A 24 13.27 -14.63 20.00
CA ALA A 24 13.03 -13.19 20.05
C ALA A 24 14.05 -12.44 20.92
N ASN A 25 14.46 -13.04 22.05
CA ASN A 25 15.42 -12.43 22.97
C ASN A 25 16.87 -12.50 22.46
N ASN A 26 17.22 -13.52 21.67
CA ASN A 26 18.56 -13.66 21.10
C ASN A 26 18.53 -14.00 19.58
N PRO A 27 18.11 -13.06 18.73
CA PRO A 27 17.92 -13.32 17.31
C PRO A 27 19.26 -13.37 16.56
N ARG A 28 19.70 -14.57 16.18
CA ARG A 28 20.88 -14.75 15.30
C ARG A 28 20.66 -14.24 13.88
N ASN A 29 19.40 -14.22 13.42
CA ASN A 29 19.01 -13.65 12.12
C ASN A 29 18.18 -12.37 12.35
N LYS A 30 18.57 -11.28 11.68
CA LYS A 30 17.90 -9.96 11.78
C LYS A 30 16.39 -10.03 11.49
N LYS A 31 15.91 -11.03 10.74
CA LYS A 31 14.48 -11.20 10.47
C LYS A 31 13.63 -11.49 11.70
N PHE A 32 14.24 -12.04 12.75
CA PHE A 32 13.54 -12.37 13.98
C PHE A 32 13.42 -11.19 14.94
N LYS A 33 13.99 -10.02 14.63
CA LYS A 33 13.85 -8.81 15.45
C LYS A 33 12.39 -8.35 15.59
N LYS A 34 11.52 -8.71 14.66
CA LYS A 34 10.07 -8.40 14.69
C LYS A 34 9.20 -9.62 14.97
N LEU A 35 9.78 -10.74 15.42
CA LEU A 35 9.07 -12.00 15.64
C LEU A 35 7.91 -11.83 16.61
N ALA A 36 8.14 -11.19 17.77
CA ALA A 36 7.09 -10.99 18.78
C ALA A 36 5.88 -10.24 18.22
N SER A 37 6.10 -9.14 17.49
CA SER A 37 5.03 -8.38 16.85
C SER A 37 4.29 -9.19 15.76
N SER A 38 5.03 -9.96 14.95
CA SER A 38 4.47 -10.86 13.93
C SER A 38 3.56 -11.93 14.55
N GLU A 39 4.01 -12.56 15.64
CA GLU A 39 3.23 -13.61 16.32
C GLU A 39 2.01 -13.05 17.06
N ILE A 40 2.13 -11.86 17.68
CA ILE A 40 0.97 -11.16 18.26
C ILE A 40 -0.06 -10.84 17.18
N PHE A 41 0.36 -10.34 16.02
CA PHE A 41 -0.53 -10.10 14.90
C PHE A 41 -1.20 -11.39 14.44
N ARG A 42 -0.43 -12.46 14.22
CA ARG A 42 -0.94 -13.78 13.81
C ARG A 42 -1.98 -14.31 14.80
N ALA A 43 -1.68 -14.31 16.09
CA ALA A 43 -2.61 -14.78 17.13
C ALA A 43 -3.90 -13.96 17.18
N LYS A 44 -3.81 -12.63 17.03
CA LYS A 44 -4.99 -11.75 16.94
C LYS A 44 -5.86 -12.07 15.73
N GLN A 45 -5.26 -12.33 14.56
CA GLN A 45 -6.03 -12.69 13.37
C GLN A 45 -6.71 -14.06 13.53
N LEU A 46 -6.00 -15.07 14.02
CA LEU A 46 -6.58 -16.40 14.29
C LEU A 46 -7.78 -16.31 15.26
N ARG A 47 -7.65 -15.51 16.32
CA ARG A 47 -8.76 -15.25 17.25
C ARG A 47 -9.95 -14.59 16.57
N ASN A 48 -9.69 -13.58 15.73
CA ASN A 48 -10.76 -12.87 15.01
C ASN A 48 -11.45 -13.77 13.97
N ASP A 49 -10.70 -14.66 13.34
CA ASP A 49 -11.23 -15.60 12.35
C ASP A 49 -12.06 -16.70 13.03
N ASN A 50 -11.68 -17.13 14.24
CA ASN A 50 -12.49 -18.03 15.07
C ASN A 50 -13.85 -17.43 15.47
N ASN A 51 -13.95 -16.10 15.53
CA ASN A 51 -15.20 -15.41 15.88
C ASN A 51 -16.14 -15.22 14.67
N ASN A 52 -15.80 -15.75 13.48
CA ASN A 52 -16.68 -15.88 12.30
C ASN A 52 -17.43 -14.62 11.85
N HIS A 53 -16.87 -13.43 12.04
CA HIS A 53 -17.49 -12.21 11.52
C HIS A 53 -17.34 -12.12 9.99
N THR A 54 -18.44 -11.86 9.29
CA THR A 54 -18.41 -11.48 7.88
C THR A 54 -17.68 -10.16 7.71
N LYS A 55 -16.66 -10.13 6.84
CA LYS A 55 -15.82 -8.95 6.61
C LYS A 55 -15.90 -8.51 5.16
N HIS A 56 -15.90 -7.20 4.96
CA HIS A 56 -15.79 -6.57 3.65
C HIS A 56 -14.41 -5.94 3.49
N PHE A 57 -13.76 -6.29 2.38
CA PHE A 57 -12.43 -5.82 2.04
C PHE A 57 -12.46 -4.80 0.91
N LYS A 58 -11.47 -3.91 0.89
CA LYS A 58 -11.20 -3.08 -0.29
C LYS A 58 -10.94 -3.97 -1.50
N ARG A 59 -11.51 -3.59 -2.64
CA ARG A 59 -11.21 -4.18 -3.94
C ARG A 59 -9.93 -3.57 -4.50
N TYR A 60 -9.03 -4.42 -4.98
CA TYR A 60 -7.81 -4.01 -5.67
C TYR A 60 -7.89 -4.40 -7.15
N LYS A 61 -7.46 -3.51 -8.03
CA LYS A 61 -7.33 -3.82 -9.46
C LYS A 61 -6.02 -4.58 -9.68
N LYS A 62 -5.96 -5.45 -10.69
CA LYS A 62 -4.68 -6.01 -11.16
C LYS A 62 -3.71 -4.87 -11.47
N GLY A 63 -2.43 -5.06 -11.15
CA GLY A 63 -1.40 -4.04 -11.30
C GLY A 63 -1.34 -3.03 -10.17
N SER A 64 -2.30 -3.02 -9.23
CA SER A 64 -2.25 -2.10 -8.10
C SER A 64 -1.00 -2.34 -7.27
N ILE A 65 -0.28 -1.28 -6.93
CA ILE A 65 0.85 -1.34 -6.00
C ILE A 65 0.30 -1.24 -4.58
N ILE A 66 0.65 -2.18 -3.72
CA ILE A 66 0.25 -2.24 -2.32
C ILE A 66 1.47 -2.41 -1.42
N PHE A 67 1.36 -2.04 -0.15
CA PHE A 67 2.40 -2.26 0.84
C PHE A 67 1.93 -3.33 1.84
N VAL A 68 2.70 -4.40 2.00
CA VAL A 68 2.26 -5.64 2.66
C VAL A 68 3.24 -6.04 3.75
N ASP A 69 2.74 -6.36 4.94
CA ASP A 69 3.52 -7.01 6.00
C ASP A 69 3.48 -8.54 5.86
N PHE A 70 4.56 -9.11 5.33
CA PHE A 70 4.72 -10.56 5.27
C PHE A 70 4.93 -11.21 6.66
N GLY A 71 5.15 -10.40 7.71
CA GLY A 71 5.49 -10.90 9.04
C GLY A 71 6.86 -11.56 9.05
N THR A 72 7.05 -12.57 9.89
CA THR A 72 8.31 -13.33 9.96
C THR A 72 8.16 -14.67 9.23
N GLY A 73 8.61 -14.71 7.98
CA GLY A 73 8.53 -15.89 7.12
C GLY A 73 9.46 -17.02 7.56
N ILE A 74 9.03 -18.25 7.31
CA ILE A 74 9.79 -19.46 7.60
C ILE A 74 10.88 -19.61 6.51
N GLY A 75 12.10 -19.98 6.91
CA GLY A 75 13.21 -20.16 5.95
C GLY A 75 13.45 -18.92 5.07
N ASN A 76 13.28 -19.08 3.76
CA ASN A 76 13.52 -18.06 2.74
C ASN A 76 12.23 -17.38 2.23
N GLU A 77 11.09 -17.63 2.86
CA GLU A 77 9.86 -16.88 2.59
C GLU A 77 10.08 -15.37 2.78
N PHE A 78 9.37 -14.56 1.99
CA PHE A 78 9.38 -13.11 2.19
C PHE A 78 8.99 -12.76 3.63
N SER A 79 9.64 -11.75 4.18
CA SER A 79 9.46 -11.31 5.55
C SER A 79 9.47 -9.79 5.61
N HIS A 80 8.77 -9.22 6.59
CA HIS A 80 8.65 -7.77 6.85
C HIS A 80 7.84 -7.00 5.80
N PRO A 81 7.65 -5.69 6.01
CA PRO A 81 6.96 -4.83 5.06
C PRO A 81 7.67 -4.69 3.71
N HIS A 82 6.96 -4.98 2.63
CA HIS A 82 7.43 -4.85 1.25
C HIS A 82 6.33 -4.31 0.33
N PHE A 83 6.72 -3.53 -0.68
CA PHE A 83 5.80 -3.21 -1.78
C PHE A 83 5.54 -4.44 -2.62
N CYS A 84 4.34 -4.55 -3.18
CA CYS A 84 3.94 -5.66 -4.05
C CYS A 84 3.03 -5.14 -5.15
N VAL A 85 2.95 -5.88 -6.25
CA VAL A 85 1.90 -5.72 -7.27
C VAL A 85 0.83 -6.80 -7.13
N VAL A 86 -0.44 -6.41 -7.27
CA VAL A 86 -1.59 -7.31 -7.27
C VAL A 86 -1.73 -8.01 -8.63
N MET A 87 -1.85 -9.34 -8.62
CA MET A 87 -1.97 -10.16 -9.84
C MET A 87 -3.38 -10.71 -10.10
N ASP A 88 -4.30 -10.59 -9.14
CA ASP A 88 -5.67 -11.10 -9.27
C ASP A 88 -6.48 -10.34 -10.34
N ASN A 89 -7.09 -11.09 -11.27
CA ASN A 89 -8.02 -10.54 -12.28
C ASN A 89 -9.40 -10.19 -11.69
N LYS A 90 -9.89 -11.00 -10.76
CA LYS A 90 -11.28 -10.95 -10.24
C LYS A 90 -11.33 -10.81 -8.72
N ASP A 91 -10.78 -9.71 -8.21
CA ASP A 91 -10.92 -9.37 -6.79
C ASP A 91 -12.33 -8.85 -6.47
N ASN A 92 -12.83 -9.15 -5.27
CA ASN A 92 -14.14 -8.71 -4.79
C ASN A 92 -14.13 -8.42 -3.27
N PRO A 93 -15.12 -7.68 -2.74
CA PRO A 93 -15.14 -7.30 -1.32
C PRO A 93 -15.30 -8.44 -0.33
N LYS A 94 -15.77 -9.63 -0.75
CA LYS A 94 -15.87 -10.81 0.13
C LYS A 94 -14.59 -11.66 0.11
N LYS A 95 -13.69 -11.43 -0.86
CA LYS A 95 -12.41 -12.12 -0.96
C LYS A 95 -11.39 -11.50 0.00
N GLY A 96 -11.00 -12.27 1.00
CA GLY A 96 -10.01 -11.86 2.01
C GLY A 96 -8.56 -12.04 1.63
N THR A 97 -8.27 -12.55 0.43
CA THR A 97 -6.91 -12.83 -0.05
C THR A 97 -6.60 -12.14 -1.38
N LEU A 98 -5.31 -11.95 -1.67
CA LEU A 98 -4.81 -11.50 -2.98
C LEU A 98 -3.57 -12.30 -3.35
N THR A 99 -3.41 -12.60 -4.63
CA THR A 99 -2.12 -13.06 -5.20
C THR A 99 -1.27 -11.85 -5.54
N VAL A 100 -0.02 -11.83 -5.07
CA VAL A 100 0.88 -10.68 -5.21
C VAL A 100 2.29 -11.11 -5.61
N ILE A 101 2.98 -10.23 -6.33
CA ILE A 101 4.42 -10.34 -6.58
C ILE A 101 5.14 -9.29 -5.73
N PRO A 102 6.03 -9.68 -4.80
CA PRO A 102 6.74 -8.74 -3.96
C PRO A 102 7.88 -8.03 -4.69
N PHE A 103 8.16 -6.81 -4.25
CA PHE A 103 9.26 -5.98 -4.71
C PHE A 103 10.43 -5.98 -3.72
N THR A 104 11.63 -5.80 -4.26
CA THR A 104 12.88 -5.74 -3.52
C THR A 104 13.81 -4.70 -4.12
N SER A 105 14.68 -4.14 -3.28
CA SER A 105 15.74 -3.23 -3.73
C SER A 105 17.02 -3.97 -4.14
N LYS A 106 17.04 -5.30 -4.03
CA LYS A 106 18.21 -6.14 -4.33
C LYS A 106 18.13 -6.61 -5.78
N GLU A 107 19.16 -6.30 -6.55
CA GLU A 107 19.33 -6.83 -7.89
C GLU A 107 19.72 -8.30 -7.85
N LYS A 108 19.07 -9.11 -8.69
CA LYS A 108 19.41 -10.51 -8.94
C LYS A 108 19.09 -10.84 -10.40
N LYS A 109 19.79 -11.84 -10.94
CA LYS A 109 19.69 -12.27 -12.35
C LYS A 109 18.25 -12.53 -12.81
N ASP A 110 17.42 -13.13 -11.96
CA ASP A 110 16.07 -13.57 -12.32
C ASP A 110 14.97 -12.59 -11.86
N PHE A 111 15.34 -11.39 -11.39
CA PHE A 111 14.38 -10.39 -10.95
C PHE A 111 14.12 -9.38 -12.07
N ILE A 112 12.85 -9.01 -12.24
CA ILE A 112 12.46 -8.06 -13.28
C ILE A 112 12.69 -6.64 -12.76
N ASN A 113 13.53 -5.86 -13.44
CA ASN A 113 13.75 -4.45 -13.14
C ASN A 113 12.50 -3.65 -13.53
N LEU A 114 11.91 -2.92 -12.58
CA LEU A 114 10.67 -2.14 -12.76
C LEU A 114 10.91 -0.65 -13.00
N ASP A 115 12.14 -0.26 -13.34
CA ASP A 115 12.66 1.11 -13.38
C ASP A 115 13.19 1.65 -12.05
N LYS A 116 14.25 2.45 -12.19
CA LYS A 116 14.90 3.17 -11.09
C LYS A 116 13.91 4.11 -10.43
N ASN A 117 13.76 3.95 -9.11
CA ASN A 117 12.95 4.80 -8.23
C ASN A 117 11.47 4.86 -8.64
N MET A 118 10.94 3.84 -9.34
CA MET A 118 9.55 3.82 -9.81
C MET A 118 8.55 4.10 -8.68
N ILE A 119 8.74 3.47 -7.52
CA ILE A 119 7.94 3.71 -6.32
C ILE A 119 7.96 5.21 -6.00
N TYR A 120 9.13 5.78 -5.70
CA TYR A 120 9.28 7.20 -5.39
C TYR A 120 8.65 8.12 -6.45
N LYS A 121 8.85 7.84 -7.75
CA LYS A 121 8.28 8.65 -8.85
C LYS A 121 6.75 8.71 -8.83
N PHE A 122 6.06 7.61 -8.54
CA PHE A 122 4.60 7.63 -8.42
C PHE A 122 4.13 8.53 -7.27
N PHE A 123 4.83 8.48 -6.13
CA PHE A 123 4.48 9.29 -4.96
C PHE A 123 4.84 10.77 -5.16
N ASP A 124 6.02 11.06 -5.74
CA ASP A 124 6.46 12.41 -6.08
C ASP A 124 5.50 13.08 -7.07
N GLN A 125 5.06 12.36 -8.11
CA GLN A 125 4.06 12.86 -9.05
C GLN A 125 2.72 13.15 -8.35
N THR A 126 2.27 12.26 -7.47
CA THR A 126 1.02 12.45 -6.71
C THR A 126 1.09 13.70 -5.84
N VAL A 127 2.20 13.91 -5.13
CA VAL A 127 2.42 15.10 -4.30
C VAL A 127 2.42 16.38 -5.16
N LYS A 128 3.13 16.38 -6.30
CA LYS A 128 3.15 17.50 -7.24
C LYS A 128 1.76 17.84 -7.77
N ASP A 129 0.99 16.83 -8.20
CA ASP A 129 -0.37 17.02 -8.70
C ASP A 129 -1.29 17.65 -7.64
N ILE A 130 -1.17 17.23 -6.38
CA ILE A 130 -1.96 17.79 -5.27
C ILE A 130 -1.53 19.22 -4.98
N GLN A 131 -0.23 19.51 -4.96
CA GLN A 131 0.30 20.86 -4.74
C GLN A 131 -0.19 21.83 -5.81
N GLU A 132 -0.18 21.43 -7.09
CA GLU A 132 -0.69 22.26 -8.18
C GLU A 132 -2.20 22.52 -8.05
N ARG A 133 -2.99 21.49 -7.73
CA ARG A 133 -4.44 21.66 -7.47
C ARG A 133 -4.70 22.61 -6.30
N ASN A 134 -3.93 22.49 -5.22
CA ASN A 134 -4.08 23.32 -4.03
C ASN A 134 -3.63 24.77 -4.28
N ARG A 135 -2.61 25.00 -5.13
CA ARG A 135 -2.21 26.33 -5.60
C ARG A 135 -3.34 27.01 -6.38
N LEU A 136 -3.94 26.28 -7.34
CA LEU A 136 -5.09 26.77 -8.11
C LEU A 136 -6.27 27.09 -7.20
N LEU A 137 -6.62 26.20 -6.27
CA LEU A 137 -7.68 26.44 -5.28
C LEU A 137 -7.40 27.67 -4.43
N THR A 138 -6.18 27.85 -3.95
CA THR A 138 -5.80 29.02 -3.16
C THR A 138 -5.98 30.31 -3.97
N ALA A 139 -5.54 30.33 -5.23
CA ALA A 139 -5.72 31.48 -6.11
C ALA A 139 -7.20 31.81 -6.36
N ILE A 140 -8.05 30.79 -6.56
CA ILE A 140 -9.50 30.97 -6.72
C ILE A 140 -10.12 31.56 -5.45
N LEU A 141 -9.79 31.01 -4.28
CA LEU A 141 -10.32 31.47 -3.00
C LEU A 141 -9.89 32.91 -2.68
N ASP A 142 -8.66 33.27 -3.02
CA ASP A 142 -8.17 34.65 -2.84
C ASP A 142 -8.88 35.61 -3.79
N PHE A 143 -9.12 35.23 -5.05
CA PHE A 143 -9.89 36.04 -6.00
C PHE A 143 -11.35 36.25 -5.54
N GLN A 144 -12.00 35.21 -4.99
CA GLN A 144 -13.34 35.33 -4.42
C GLN A 144 -13.38 36.26 -3.20
N ALA A 145 -12.31 36.30 -2.41
CA ALA A 145 -12.20 37.21 -1.28
C ALA A 145 -11.87 38.66 -1.71
N ASN A 146 -11.14 38.85 -2.81
CA ASN A 146 -10.78 40.15 -3.35
C ASN A 146 -10.55 40.12 -4.89
N PRO A 147 -11.47 40.65 -5.72
CA PRO A 147 -11.37 40.58 -7.18
C PRO A 147 -10.12 41.25 -7.81
N LEU A 148 -9.42 42.12 -7.07
CA LEU A 148 -8.21 42.79 -7.54
C LEU A 148 -6.94 41.92 -7.42
N THR A 149 -7.01 40.73 -6.80
CA THR A 149 -5.82 39.89 -6.52
C THR A 149 -5.42 38.97 -7.67
N LYS A 150 -5.73 39.31 -8.93
CA LYS A 150 -5.29 38.50 -10.09
C LYS A 150 -3.76 38.52 -10.18
N LYS A 151 -3.13 37.38 -9.86
CA LYS A 151 -1.68 37.22 -9.99
C LYS A 151 -1.33 36.98 -11.48
N PRO A 152 -0.42 37.77 -12.08
CA PRO A 152 0.04 37.53 -13.45
C PRO A 152 0.57 36.11 -13.63
N GLY A 153 0.22 35.45 -14.74
CA GLY A 153 0.70 34.10 -15.06
C GLY A 153 -0.07 32.94 -14.39
N VAL A 154 -1.09 33.22 -13.57
CA VAL A 154 -1.93 32.17 -12.95
C VAL A 154 -3.20 31.95 -13.77
N TYR A 155 -3.42 30.71 -14.20
CA TYR A 155 -4.67 30.30 -14.86
C TYR A 155 -5.81 30.18 -13.83
N TYR A 156 -6.96 30.78 -14.13
CA TYR A 156 -8.18 30.68 -13.33
C TYR A 156 -9.19 29.78 -14.06
N PRO A 157 -9.51 28.59 -13.51
CA PRO A 157 -10.42 27.63 -14.13
C PRO A 157 -11.87 28.14 -14.27
N LYS A 158 -12.67 27.52 -15.16
CA LYS A 158 -14.10 27.82 -15.28
C LYS A 158 -14.86 27.32 -14.02
N ASN A 159 -16.06 27.86 -13.76
CA ASN A 159 -16.86 27.51 -12.57
C ASN A 159 -17.04 25.99 -12.35
N MET A 160 -17.24 25.21 -13.42
CA MET A 160 -17.38 23.75 -13.31
C MET A 160 -16.08 23.08 -12.81
N ASP A 161 -14.92 23.55 -13.26
CA ASP A 161 -13.61 23.06 -12.82
C ASP A 161 -13.35 23.41 -11.35
N VAL A 162 -13.78 24.60 -10.92
CA VAL A 162 -13.69 25.04 -9.52
C VAL A 162 -14.48 24.12 -8.60
N GLN A 163 -15.73 23.79 -8.96
CA GLN A 163 -16.55 22.90 -8.15
C GLN A 163 -15.94 21.49 -8.06
N LEU A 164 -15.33 20.98 -9.15
CA LEU A 164 -14.62 19.71 -9.14
C LEU A 164 -13.42 19.73 -8.18
N LEU A 165 -12.63 20.80 -8.18
CA LEU A 165 -11.50 20.96 -7.26
C LEU A 165 -11.94 21.04 -5.80
N ILE A 166 -13.02 21.79 -5.51
CA ILE A 166 -13.60 21.90 -4.15
C ILE A 166 -14.14 20.55 -3.70
N ASN A 167 -14.85 19.83 -4.57
CA ASN A 167 -15.38 18.50 -4.27
C ASN A 167 -14.27 17.48 -4.02
N ASP A 168 -13.17 17.54 -4.79
CA ASP A 168 -12.00 16.70 -4.58
C ASP A 168 -11.36 16.96 -3.21
N LEU A 169 -11.15 18.24 -2.85
CA LEU A 169 -10.66 18.64 -1.54
C LEU A 169 -11.59 18.12 -0.42
N ALA A 170 -12.90 18.35 -0.54
CA ALA A 170 -13.88 17.88 0.44
C ALA A 170 -13.83 16.36 0.61
N LYS A 171 -13.79 15.62 -0.50
CA LYS A 171 -13.71 14.15 -0.51
C LYS A 171 -12.44 13.63 0.17
N ARG A 172 -11.28 14.24 -0.08
CA ARG A 172 -10.00 13.85 0.56
C ARG A 172 -10.03 14.04 2.07
N HIS A 173 -10.85 14.96 2.57
CA HIS A 173 -11.01 15.21 4.01
C HIS A 173 -12.29 14.64 4.62
N ASN A 174 -13.01 13.78 3.90
CA ASN A 174 -14.31 13.20 4.32
C ASN A 174 -15.33 14.29 4.74
N LYS A 175 -15.35 15.41 4.02
CA LYS A 175 -16.33 16.49 4.21
C LYS A 175 -17.45 16.36 3.17
N THR A 176 -18.67 16.61 3.62
CA THR A 176 -19.88 16.64 2.79
C THR A 176 -20.46 18.06 2.79
N GLY A 177 -20.97 18.49 1.64
CA GLY A 177 -21.52 19.84 1.45
C GLY A 177 -20.49 20.88 0.97
N ASN A 178 -20.94 22.12 0.82
CA ASN A 178 -20.12 23.23 0.35
C ASN A 178 -19.11 23.65 1.43
N LEU A 179 -17.82 23.71 1.07
CA LEU A 179 -16.76 24.20 1.94
C LEU A 179 -16.79 25.72 2.00
N ARG A 180 -16.76 26.30 3.21
CA ARG A 180 -16.52 27.74 3.38
C ARG A 180 -15.06 28.06 3.03
N ILE A 181 -14.78 29.30 2.63
CA ILE A 181 -13.43 29.75 2.23
C ILE A 181 -12.38 29.44 3.31
N ASN A 182 -12.65 29.80 4.57
CA ASN A 182 -11.72 29.57 5.67
C ASN A 182 -11.50 28.07 5.96
N GLU A 183 -12.54 27.25 5.81
CA GLU A 183 -12.42 25.80 5.95
C GLU A 183 -11.55 25.22 4.83
N ALA A 184 -11.78 25.64 3.58
CA ALA A 184 -10.96 25.21 2.44
C ALA A 184 -9.49 25.58 2.63
N LYS A 185 -9.17 26.80 3.11
CA LYS A 185 -7.80 27.22 3.43
C LYS A 185 -7.16 26.34 4.51
N LEU A 186 -7.91 25.97 5.56
CA LEU A 186 -7.42 25.07 6.61
C LEU A 186 -7.14 23.66 6.08
N LEU A 187 -8.01 23.14 5.21
CA LEU A 187 -7.86 21.83 4.59
C LEU A 187 -6.64 21.79 3.65
N ILE A 188 -6.43 22.84 2.84
CA ILE A 188 -5.24 22.98 1.99
C ILE A 188 -3.96 22.96 2.82
N LYS A 189 -3.92 23.68 3.95
CA LYS A 189 -2.77 23.62 4.87
C LYS A 189 -2.55 22.21 5.42
N LYS A 190 -3.63 21.48 5.73
CA LYS A 190 -3.55 20.08 6.18
C LYS A 190 -2.98 19.16 5.10
N ASP A 191 -3.29 19.41 3.83
CA ASP A 191 -2.71 18.67 2.70
C ASP A 191 -1.21 18.90 2.56
N GLU A 192 -0.70 20.09 2.91
CA GLU A 192 0.75 20.35 2.91
C GLU A 192 1.45 19.46 3.93
N ASP A 193 0.87 19.30 5.12
CA ASP A 193 1.40 18.42 6.16
C ASP A 193 1.33 16.95 5.74
N TYR A 194 0.20 16.52 5.15
CA TYR A 194 0.07 15.19 4.56
C TYR A 194 1.09 14.91 3.45
N SER A 195 1.37 15.92 2.62
CA SER A 195 2.35 15.82 1.54
C SER A 195 3.77 15.63 2.08
N LYS A 196 4.13 16.34 3.16
CA LYS A 196 5.43 16.16 3.84
C LYS A 196 5.57 14.76 4.43
N GLU A 197 4.54 14.28 5.12
CA GLU A 197 4.54 12.94 5.72
C GLU A 197 4.73 11.82 4.68
N ILE A 198 4.02 11.92 3.55
CA ILE A 198 4.20 11.00 2.41
C ILE A 198 5.62 11.09 1.87
N ALA A 199 6.11 12.29 1.58
CA ALA A 199 7.45 12.48 1.03
C ALA A 199 8.52 11.85 1.94
N GLU A 200 8.48 12.13 3.24
CA GLU A 200 9.40 11.55 4.24
C GLU A 200 9.36 10.02 4.28
N PHE A 201 8.18 9.42 4.14
CA PHE A 201 8.05 7.96 4.08
C PHE A 201 8.68 7.39 2.79
N TYR A 202 8.32 7.94 1.62
CA TYR A 202 8.73 7.38 0.33
C TYR A 202 10.18 7.68 -0.07
N LEU A 203 10.79 8.74 0.48
CA LEU A 203 12.21 9.03 0.33
C LEU A 203 13.10 7.85 0.78
N LYS A 204 12.65 7.08 1.78
CA LYS A 204 13.35 5.87 2.26
C LYS A 204 13.41 4.76 1.21
N TYR A 205 12.57 4.82 0.18
CA TYR A 205 12.43 3.85 -0.91
C TYR A 205 12.89 4.39 -2.26
N ASN A 206 13.74 5.43 -2.27
CA ASN A 206 14.35 6.02 -3.46
C ASN A 206 15.51 5.15 -4.00
N LYS A 207 15.28 3.85 -4.17
CA LYS A 207 16.23 2.86 -4.70
C LYS A 207 15.66 2.18 -5.93
N ASN A 208 16.52 1.49 -6.69
CA ASN A 208 16.09 0.58 -7.75
C ASN A 208 15.08 -0.42 -7.20
N THR A 209 14.04 -0.71 -7.98
CA THR A 209 12.97 -1.62 -7.59
C THR A 209 12.92 -2.79 -8.55
N TYR A 210 12.97 -4.00 -8.01
CA TYR A 210 12.91 -5.24 -8.77
C TYR A 210 11.72 -6.07 -8.30
N ALA A 211 10.97 -6.68 -9.21
CA ALA A 211 9.95 -7.67 -8.90
C ALA A 211 10.57 -9.05 -8.77
N ASN A 212 10.30 -9.73 -7.64
CA ASN A 212 10.66 -11.13 -7.46
C ASN A 212 9.49 -12.04 -7.84
N VAL A 213 9.40 -12.37 -9.13
CA VAL A 213 8.35 -13.22 -9.70
C VAL A 213 8.36 -14.63 -9.09
N GLN A 214 9.54 -15.16 -8.75
CA GLN A 214 9.69 -16.46 -8.09
C GLN A 214 9.03 -16.51 -6.70
N ALA A 215 8.84 -15.35 -6.07
CA ALA A 215 8.20 -15.24 -4.76
C ALA A 215 6.73 -14.80 -4.86
N ILE A 216 6.07 -15.04 -5.99
CA ILE A 216 4.62 -14.88 -6.09
C ILE A 216 3.95 -15.66 -4.95
N THR A 217 3.04 -15.01 -4.25
CA THR A 217 2.40 -15.62 -3.08
C THR A 217 1.02 -15.04 -2.83
N THR A 218 0.21 -15.81 -2.10
CA THR A 218 -1.09 -15.35 -1.62
C THR A 218 -0.92 -14.70 -0.26
N ILE A 219 -1.51 -13.52 -0.08
CA ILE A 219 -1.55 -12.80 1.20
C ILE A 219 -2.97 -12.60 1.66
N SER A 220 -3.18 -12.58 2.98
CA SER A 220 -4.40 -12.06 3.56
C SER A 220 -4.43 -10.54 3.43
N LYS A 221 -5.58 -9.96 3.07
CA LYS A 221 -5.78 -8.51 2.98
C LYS A 221 -5.60 -7.78 4.32
N PHE A 222 -5.62 -8.49 5.46
CA PHE A 222 -5.25 -7.91 6.77
C PHE A 222 -3.78 -7.51 6.86
N ARG A 223 -2.93 -8.05 5.98
CA ARG A 223 -1.50 -7.73 5.93
C ARG A 223 -1.22 -6.45 5.14
N ILE A 224 -2.21 -5.90 4.45
CA ILE A 224 -2.02 -4.70 3.63
C ILE A 224 -2.06 -3.49 4.56
N PHE A 225 -0.99 -2.68 4.53
CA PHE A 225 -0.96 -1.41 5.23
C PHE A 225 -2.03 -0.48 4.68
N LYS A 226 -2.69 0.24 5.60
CA LYS A 226 -3.57 1.34 5.22
C LYS A 226 -2.73 2.49 4.65
N PRO A 227 -3.32 3.33 3.78
CA PRO A 227 -2.69 4.57 3.37
C PRO A 227 -2.28 5.39 4.61
N ILE A 228 -1.11 6.01 4.58
CA ILE A 228 -0.55 6.82 5.68
C ILE A 228 -1.52 7.93 6.04
N ASN A 229 -2.01 8.63 5.02
CA ASN A 229 -3.02 9.66 5.12
C ASN A 229 -3.86 9.69 3.82
N PRO A 230 -4.87 10.55 3.69
CA PRO A 230 -5.77 10.55 2.52
C PRO A 230 -5.09 10.79 1.16
N LEU A 231 -3.94 11.48 1.15
CA LEU A 231 -3.18 11.78 -0.06
C LEU A 231 -2.34 10.60 -0.53
N ASP A 232 -2.11 9.61 0.33
CA ASP A 232 -1.29 8.46 -0.01
C ASP A 232 -1.97 7.67 -1.16
N PRO A 233 -1.29 7.51 -2.31
CA PRO A 233 -1.82 6.84 -3.47
C PRO A 233 -1.69 5.31 -3.40
N ILE A 234 -1.16 4.74 -2.32
CA ILE A 234 -0.98 3.29 -2.17
C ILE A 234 -2.31 2.54 -2.35
N GLY A 235 -2.26 1.48 -3.15
CA GLY A 235 -3.44 0.70 -3.55
C GLY A 235 -4.44 1.46 -4.42
N LYS A 236 -4.04 2.61 -4.99
CA LYS A 236 -4.78 3.33 -6.05
C LYS A 236 -3.96 3.37 -7.35
N ILE A 237 -2.65 3.54 -7.24
CA ILE A 237 -1.71 3.50 -8.38
C ILE A 237 -1.54 2.09 -8.93
N THR A 238 -1.39 1.99 -10.25
CA THR A 238 -1.18 0.74 -10.98
C THR A 238 0.07 0.81 -11.83
N LEU A 239 0.74 -0.33 -12.01
CA LEU A 239 1.77 -0.46 -13.04
C LEU A 239 1.19 -0.25 -14.44
N SER A 240 2.04 0.18 -15.37
CA SER A 240 1.66 0.27 -16.78
C SER A 240 1.41 -1.12 -17.37
N ASP A 241 0.54 -1.19 -18.37
CA ASP A 241 0.19 -2.44 -19.05
C ASP A 241 1.41 -3.13 -19.65
N ARG A 242 2.40 -2.36 -20.12
CA ARG A 242 3.68 -2.88 -20.60
C ARG A 242 4.42 -3.66 -19.52
N ILE A 243 4.58 -3.09 -18.31
CA ILE A 243 5.28 -3.76 -17.21
C ILE A 243 4.48 -4.97 -16.72
N LEU A 244 3.15 -4.84 -16.63
CA LEU A 244 2.28 -5.95 -16.28
C LEU A 244 2.44 -7.14 -17.22
N LYS A 245 2.45 -6.90 -18.54
CA LYS A 245 2.64 -7.95 -19.54
C LYS A 245 4.00 -8.64 -19.41
N ILE A 246 5.06 -7.90 -19.08
CA ILE A 246 6.38 -8.47 -18.78
C ILE A 246 6.30 -9.40 -17.56
N LEU A 247 5.65 -8.96 -16.47
CA LEU A 247 5.50 -9.76 -15.27
C LEU A 247 4.68 -11.03 -15.50
N GLU A 248 3.60 -10.95 -16.28
CA GLU A 248 2.79 -12.11 -16.64
C GLU A 248 3.56 -13.11 -17.49
N THR A 249 4.31 -12.61 -18.48
CA THR A 249 5.17 -13.44 -19.34
C THR A 249 6.19 -14.19 -18.50
N GLU A 250 6.84 -13.50 -17.57
CA GLU A 250 7.83 -14.12 -16.70
C GLU A 250 7.20 -15.09 -15.69
N LEU A 251 5.99 -14.78 -15.20
CA LEU A 251 5.26 -15.66 -14.29
C LEU A 251 4.91 -16.99 -14.95
N ILE A 252 4.45 -16.97 -16.20
CA ILE A 252 4.12 -18.18 -16.97
C ILE A 252 5.37 -19.03 -17.16
N LYS A 253 6.50 -18.44 -17.54
CA LYS A 253 7.79 -19.15 -17.67
C LYS A 253 8.24 -19.76 -16.33
N ASN A 254 8.03 -19.05 -15.23
CA ASN A 254 8.46 -19.50 -13.90
C ASN A 254 7.59 -20.63 -13.33
N LEU A 255 6.30 -20.66 -13.63
CA LEU A 255 5.35 -21.60 -13.03
C LEU A 255 4.93 -22.75 -13.95
N THR A 256 5.20 -22.66 -15.24
CA THR A 256 4.69 -23.61 -16.23
C THR A 256 5.75 -23.95 -17.27
N THR A 257 5.54 -25.06 -17.98
CA THR A 257 6.33 -25.42 -19.17
C THR A 257 5.79 -24.80 -20.46
N TYR A 258 4.74 -23.98 -20.37
CA TYR A 258 4.09 -23.37 -21.53
C TYR A 258 5.00 -22.33 -22.17
N LYS A 259 5.23 -22.46 -23.49
CA LYS A 259 5.98 -21.49 -24.28
C LYS A 259 5.00 -20.45 -24.81
N ILE A 260 5.21 -19.20 -24.46
CA ILE A 260 4.47 -18.09 -25.05
C ILE A 260 5.04 -17.87 -26.44
N ASP A 261 4.21 -18.03 -27.47
CA ASP A 261 4.59 -17.70 -28.84
C ASP A 261 5.00 -16.23 -28.92
N LYS A 262 6.09 -15.95 -29.63
CA LYS A 262 6.48 -14.56 -29.87
C LYS A 262 5.35 -13.87 -30.65
N PRO A 263 4.91 -12.67 -30.24
CA PRO A 263 3.94 -11.89 -30.99
C PRO A 263 4.46 -11.56 -32.39
#